data_AF-A0A2E6KCN9-F1
#
_entry.id   AF-A0A2E6KCN9-F1
#
_cell.length_a   1.000
_cell.length_b   1.000
_cell.length_c   1.000
_cell.angle_alpha   90.00
_cell.angle_beta   90.00
_cell.angle_gamma   90.00
#
_symmetry.space_group_name_H-M   'P 1'
#
loop_
_entity.id
_entity.type
_entity.pdbx_description
1 polymer ?
#
loop_
_entity_poly.entity_id
_entity_poly.type
_entity_poly.pdbx_seq_one_letter_code
_entity_poly.pdbx_strand_id
1 'polypeptide(L)'
;ESAQYGVVLMIAIGLHNIPEGIAVAAPIKEGGGSKWKAGLIALATGMTEPIGALFALLVLGSFLTPLMVGMSLAFVGGIMAIVSFKELIPQAMAQNRNQYMIVGMLFGAAIMQMSLFLLE
;
A
#
# COMPACT_ATOMS: atom_id res chain seq x y z
N GLU A 1 4.53 15.38 -19.58
CA GLU A 1 5.15 15.08 -18.27
C GLU A 1 4.19 14.40 -17.28
N SER A 2 2.90 14.74 -17.23
CA SER A 2 1.94 14.17 -16.24
C SER A 2 1.51 12.71 -16.47
N ALA A 3 1.48 12.21 -17.70
CA ALA A 3 1.05 10.83 -17.98
C ALA A 3 2.11 9.78 -17.60
N GLN A 4 3.40 10.07 -17.82
CA GLN A 4 4.50 9.19 -17.43
C GLN A 4 4.52 9.02 -15.91
N TYR A 5 4.44 10.11 -15.15
CA TYR A 5 4.36 10.07 -13.69
C TYR A 5 3.17 9.22 -13.17
N GLY A 6 2.01 9.33 -13.82
CA GLY A 6 0.84 8.51 -13.48
C GLY A 6 1.05 7.01 -13.71
N VAL A 7 1.71 6.62 -14.81
CA VAL A 7 2.02 5.21 -15.10
C VAL A 7 3.06 4.65 -14.13
N VAL A 8 4.08 5.43 -13.81
CA VAL A 8 5.10 5.07 -12.79
C VAL A 8 4.43 4.81 -11.45
N LEU A 9 3.60 5.75 -11.00
CA LEU A 9 2.91 5.65 -9.72
C LEU A 9 1.92 4.48 -9.70
N MET A 10 1.19 4.24 -10.80
CA MET A 10 0.29 3.10 -10.95
C MET A 10 1.04 1.76 -10.75
N ILE A 11 2.19 1.58 -11.41
CA ILE A 11 2.97 0.35 -11.30
C ILE A 11 3.54 0.22 -9.88
N ALA A 12 4.11 1.29 -9.32
CA ALA A 12 4.67 1.29 -7.98
C ALA A 12 3.63 0.94 -6.90
N ILE A 13 2.46 1.57 -6.94
CA ILE A 13 1.34 1.28 -6.03
C ILE A 13 0.83 -0.16 -6.24
N GLY A 14 0.68 -0.59 -7.50
CA GLY A 14 0.26 -1.96 -7.79
C GLY A 14 1.22 -3.02 -7.23
N LEU A 15 2.53 -2.78 -7.28
CA LEU A 15 3.54 -3.64 -6.67
C LEU A 15 3.46 -3.64 -5.14
N HIS A 16 3.17 -2.49 -4.52
CA HIS A 16 2.99 -2.37 -3.07
C HIS A 16 1.76 -3.13 -2.55
N ASN A 17 0.68 -3.19 -3.34
CA ASN A 17 -0.55 -3.87 -2.95
C ASN A 17 -0.38 -5.39 -2.75
N ILE A 18 0.62 -6.01 -3.36
CA ILE A 18 0.89 -7.45 -3.18
C ILE A 18 1.36 -7.73 -1.74
N PRO A 19 2.45 -7.10 -1.24
CA PRO A 19 2.82 -7.16 0.18
C PRO A 19 1.69 -6.74 1.13
N GLU A 20 0.95 -5.68 0.83
CA GLU A 20 -0.15 -5.20 1.70
C GLU A 20 -1.26 -6.25 1.82
N GLY A 21 -1.68 -6.85 0.70
CA GLY A 21 -2.68 -7.93 0.70
C GLY A 21 -2.23 -9.14 1.52
N ILE A 22 -0.93 -9.48 1.49
CA ILE A 22 -0.35 -10.51 2.35
C ILE A 22 -0.41 -10.08 3.82
N ALA A 23 -0.06 -8.84 4.14
CA ALA A 23 -0.09 -8.30 5.49
C ALA A 23 -1.51 -8.28 6.08
N VAL A 24 -2.54 -8.09 5.25
CA VAL A 24 -3.96 -8.19 5.65
C VAL A 24 -4.39 -9.65 5.83
N ALA A 25 -4.03 -10.54 4.91
CA ALA A 25 -4.51 -11.93 4.90
C ALA A 25 -3.79 -12.83 5.93
N ALA A 26 -2.49 -12.64 6.15
CA ALA A 26 -1.67 -13.53 6.96
C ALA A 26 -2.12 -13.59 8.44
N PRO A 27 -2.37 -12.48 9.16
CA PRO A 27 -2.80 -12.51 10.55
C PRO A 27 -4.18 -13.17 10.72
N ILE A 28 -5.09 -12.97 9.76
CA ILE A 28 -6.41 -13.63 9.76
C ILE A 28 -6.22 -15.14 9.70
N LYS A 29 -5.27 -15.61 8.88
CA LYS A 29 -5.01 -17.05 8.74
C LYS A 29 -4.30 -17.63 9.96
N GLU A 30 -3.35 -16.90 10.53
CA GLU A 30 -2.62 -17.25 11.75
C GLU A 30 -3.58 -17.37 12.95
N GLY A 31 -4.54 -16.45 13.07
CA GLY A 31 -5.60 -16.47 14.08
C GLY A 31 -6.69 -17.53 13.88
N GLY A 32 -6.47 -18.54 13.01
CA GLY A 32 -7.41 -19.64 12.79
C GLY A 32 -8.51 -19.38 11.76
N GLY A 33 -8.48 -18.24 11.05
CA GLY A 33 -9.45 -17.90 10.01
C GLY A 33 -9.41 -18.81 8.77
N SER A 34 -10.51 -18.82 8.02
CA SER A 34 -10.58 -19.55 6.75
C SER A 34 -9.78 -18.84 5.66
N LYS A 35 -9.14 -19.61 4.77
CA LYS A 35 -8.34 -19.07 3.65
C LYS A 35 -9.19 -18.18 2.73
N TRP A 36 -10.43 -18.59 2.49
CA TRP A 36 -11.40 -17.84 1.70
C TRP A 36 -11.75 -16.49 2.33
N LYS A 37 -11.99 -16.45 3.64
CA LYS A 37 -12.28 -15.18 4.35
C LYS A 37 -11.08 -14.24 4.30
N ALA A 38 -9.87 -14.74 4.55
CA ALA A 38 -8.65 -13.94 4.47
C ALA A 38 -8.43 -13.36 3.07
N GLY A 39 -8.60 -14.18 2.02
CA GLY A 39 -8.48 -13.73 0.63
C GLY A 39 -9.56 -12.72 0.23
N LEU A 40 -10.81 -12.93 0.64
CA LEU A 40 -11.91 -11.99 0.35
C LEU A 40 -11.70 -10.64 1.03
N ILE A 41 -11.20 -10.62 2.27
CA ILE A 41 -10.90 -9.38 2.98
C ILE A 41 -9.75 -8.64 2.29
N ALA A 42 -8.65 -9.32 1.97
CA ALA A 42 -7.53 -8.70 1.27
C ALA A 42 -7.92 -8.18 -0.14
N LEU A 43 -8.79 -8.89 -0.84
CA LEU A 43 -9.32 -8.43 -2.13
C LEU A 43 -10.24 -7.23 -1.96
N ALA A 44 -11.09 -7.23 -0.93
CA ALA A 44 -11.97 -6.10 -0.64
C ALA A 44 -11.17 -4.84 -0.30
N THR A 45 -10.08 -4.93 0.47
CA THR A 45 -9.20 -3.79 0.75
C THR A 45 -8.49 -3.31 -0.52
N GLY A 46 -7.95 -4.22 -1.34
CA GLY A 46 -7.31 -3.87 -2.61
C GLY A 46 -8.26 -3.20 -3.62
N MET A 47 -9.56 -3.51 -3.59
CA MET A 47 -10.55 -2.86 -4.44
C MET A 47 -10.89 -1.42 -4.02
N THR A 48 -10.46 -0.96 -2.84
CA THR A 48 -10.70 0.42 -2.42
C THR A 48 -9.95 1.44 -3.29
N GLU A 49 -8.77 1.10 -3.79
CA GLU A 49 -8.00 1.97 -4.68
C GLU A 49 -8.65 2.22 -6.04
N PRO A 50 -9.05 1.20 -6.84
CA PRO A 50 -9.72 1.45 -8.10
C PRO A 50 -11.07 2.16 -7.92
N ILE A 51 -11.78 1.90 -6.82
CA ILE A 51 -13.00 2.63 -6.47
C ILE A 51 -12.68 4.11 -6.19
N GLY A 52 -11.63 4.38 -5.42
CA GLY A 52 -11.16 5.75 -5.13
C GLY A 52 -10.71 6.49 -6.38
N ALA A 53 -9.98 5.82 -7.28
CA ALA A 53 -9.56 6.35 -8.57
C ALA A 53 -10.76 6.69 -9.45
N LEU A 54 -11.76 5.79 -9.53
CA LEU A 54 -12.98 6.02 -10.29
C LEU A 54 -13.79 7.20 -9.72
N PHE A 55 -13.91 7.28 -8.40
CA PHE A 55 -14.56 8.40 -7.72
C PHE A 55 -13.83 9.72 -8.01
N ALA A 56 -12.51 9.73 -7.93
CA ALA A 56 -11.71 10.91 -8.25
C ALA A 56 -11.91 11.35 -9.71
N LEU A 57 -11.93 10.41 -10.67
CA LEU A 57 -12.12 10.71 -12.09
C LEU A 57 -13.53 11.19 -12.43
N LEU A 58 -14.56 10.50 -11.93
CA LEU A 58 -15.96 10.76 -12.31
C LEU A 58 -16.60 11.90 -11.53
N VAL A 59 -16.18 12.13 -10.28
CA VAL A 59 -16.83 13.10 -9.38
C VAL A 59 -15.94 14.32 -9.16
N LEU A 60 -14.65 14.11 -8.90
CA LEU A 60 -13.74 15.19 -8.53
C LEU A 60 -12.95 15.76 -9.71
N GLY A 61 -12.93 15.09 -10.87
CA GLY A 61 -12.06 15.39 -12.00
C GLY A 61 -12.10 16.85 -12.45
N SER A 62 -13.29 17.46 -12.52
CA SER A 62 -13.48 18.86 -12.91
C SER A 62 -13.08 19.88 -11.84
N PHE A 63 -12.88 19.45 -10.59
CA PHE A 63 -12.57 20.31 -9.44
C PHE A 63 -11.16 20.08 -8.88
N LEU A 64 -10.42 19.08 -9.39
CA LEU A 64 -9.08 18.75 -8.93
C LEU A 64 -8.11 19.90 -9.27
N THR A 65 -7.56 20.52 -8.22
CA THR A 65 -6.49 21.51 -8.33
C THR A 65 -5.15 20.90 -7.92
N PRO A 66 -4.00 21.44 -8.38
CA PRO A 66 -2.68 20.97 -7.93
C PRO A 66 -2.51 21.00 -6.41
N LEU A 67 -3.10 21.99 -5.74
CA LEU A 67 -3.11 22.08 -4.28
C LEU A 67 -3.85 20.90 -3.64
N MET A 68 -5.02 20.54 -4.16
CA MET A 68 -5.79 19.39 -3.66
C MET A 68 -5.02 18.09 -3.85
N VAL A 69 -4.40 17.89 -5.02
CA VAL A 69 -3.55 16.72 -5.28
C VAL A 69 -2.38 16.65 -4.28
N GLY A 70 -1.68 17.77 -4.07
CA GLY A 70 -0.58 17.84 -3.10
C GLY A 70 -1.01 17.54 -1.68
N MET A 71 -2.16 18.07 -1.24
CA MET A 71 -2.72 17.77 0.08
C MET A 71 -3.12 16.30 0.21
N SER A 72 -3.74 15.71 -0.82
CA SER A 72 -4.11 14.29 -0.82
C SER A 72 -2.88 13.38 -0.72
N LEU A 73 -1.82 13.66 -1.47
CA LEU A 73 -0.57 12.90 -1.41
C LEU A 73 0.09 13.00 -0.03
N ALA A 74 0.16 14.21 0.55
CA ALA A 74 0.71 14.42 1.89
C ALA A 74 -0.13 13.70 2.97
N PHE A 75 -1.45 13.75 2.84
CA PHE A 75 -2.38 13.08 3.74
C PHE A 75 -2.20 11.56 3.73
N VAL A 76 -2.19 10.94 2.54
CA VAL A 76 -1.97 9.49 2.39
C VAL A 76 -0.58 9.09 2.88
N GLY A 77 0.46 9.86 2.57
CA GLY A 77 1.81 9.63 3.07
C GLY A 77 1.87 9.60 4.61
N GLY A 78 1.16 10.52 5.27
CA GLY A 78 1.03 10.54 6.72
C GLY A 78 0.30 9.32 7.29
N ILE A 79 -0.80 8.90 6.67
CA ILE A 79 -1.54 7.68 7.06
C ILE A 79 -0.63 6.46 7.00
N MET A 80 0.05 6.25 5.88
CA MET A 80 0.91 5.08 5.65
C MET A 80 2.11 5.05 6.61
N ALA A 81 2.67 6.22 6.95
CA ALA A 81 3.71 6.30 7.97
C ALA A 81 3.20 5.83 9.34
N ILE A 82 2.04 6.32 9.79
CA ILE A 82 1.46 5.93 11.08
C ILE A 82 1.10 4.44 11.10
N VAL A 83 0.46 3.93 10.05
CA VAL A 83 0.13 2.49 9.94
C VAL A 83 1.39 1.64 10.00
N SER A 84 2.46 2.04 9.31
CA SER A 84 3.73 1.30 9.33
C SER A 84 4.35 1.26 10.73
N PHE A 85 4.44 2.41 11.41
CA PHE A 85 5.11 2.52 12.72
C PHE A 85 4.27 2.01 13.89
N LYS A 86 2.95 2.12 13.83
CA LYS A 86 2.05 1.78 14.94
C LYS A 86 1.42 0.40 14.80
N GLU A 87 1.29 -0.12 13.58
CA GLU A 87 0.66 -1.43 13.35
C GLU A 87 1.67 -2.44 12.80
N LEU A 88 2.22 -2.21 11.60
CA LEU A 88 2.99 -3.24 10.88
C LEU A 88 4.30 -3.62 11.59
N ILE A 89 5.12 -2.64 11.96
CA ILE A 89 6.40 -2.88 12.63
C ILE A 89 6.18 -3.52 14.02
N PRO A 90 5.30 -3.01 14.90
CA PRO A 90 5.03 -3.65 16.18
C PRO A 90 4.50 -5.08 16.05
N GLN A 91 3.63 -5.37 15.08
CA GLN A 91 3.16 -6.73 14.83
C GLN A 91 4.30 -7.64 14.36
N ALA A 92 5.21 -7.17 13.51
CA ALA A 92 6.38 -7.93 13.10
C ALA A 92 7.34 -8.20 14.28
N MET A 93 7.50 -7.24 15.20
CA MET A 93 8.28 -7.42 16.43
C MET A 93 7.65 -8.47 17.36
N ALA A 94 6.32 -8.51 17.46
CA ALA A 94 5.60 -9.47 18.30
C ALA A 94 5.84 -10.94 17.90
N GLN A 95 6.28 -11.19 16.66
CA GLN A 95 6.64 -12.51 16.16
C GLN A 95 7.98 -13.04 16.73
N ASN A 96 8.70 -12.26 17.55
CA ASN A 96 9.97 -12.63 18.19
C ASN A 96 11.06 -13.12 17.21
N ARG A 97 11.03 -12.61 15.97
CA ARG A 97 11.91 -12.99 14.86
C ARG A 97 12.61 -11.77 14.26
N ASN A 98 13.32 -11.01 15.10
CA ASN A 98 13.88 -9.71 14.73
C ASN A 98 14.77 -9.72 13.48
N GLN A 99 15.54 -10.79 13.25
CA GLN A 99 16.36 -10.93 12.04
C GLN A 99 15.50 -10.94 10.76
N TYR A 100 14.40 -11.69 10.76
CA TYR A 100 13.48 -11.78 9.62
C TYR A 100 12.72 -10.47 9.42
N MET A 101 12.36 -9.78 10.51
CA MET A 101 11.77 -8.44 10.45
C MET A 101 12.71 -7.45 9.74
N ILE A 102 13.97 -7.36 10.18
CA ILE A 102 14.95 -6.43 9.59
C ILE A 102 15.21 -6.78 8.12
N VAL A 103 15.40 -8.06 7.79
CA VAL A 103 15.59 -8.51 6.41
C VAL A 103 14.37 -8.17 5.56
N GLY A 104 13.16 -8.43 6.05
CA GLY A 104 11.91 -8.11 5.35
C GLY A 104 11.75 -6.60 5.11
N MET A 105 12.06 -5.76 6.10
CA MET A 105 12.03 -4.30 5.97
C MET A 105 13.03 -3.81 4.91
N LEU A 106 14.28 -4.27 4.97
CA LEU A 106 15.33 -3.87 4.01
C LEU A 106 15.02 -4.35 2.60
N PHE A 107 14.57 -5.61 2.47
CA PHE A 107 14.23 -6.19 1.18
C PHE A 107 13.02 -5.51 0.55
N GLY A 108 11.97 -5.24 1.33
CA GLY A 108 10.79 -4.51 0.87
C GLY A 108 11.13 -3.08 0.43
N ALA A 109 11.92 -2.36 1.23
CA ALA A 109 12.42 -1.04 0.87
C ALA A 109 13.26 -1.06 -0.41
N ALA A 110 14.16 -2.04 -0.56
CA ALA A 110 15.00 -2.20 -1.74
C ALA A 110 14.17 -2.48 -3.01
N ILE A 111 13.17 -3.36 -2.94
CA ILE A 111 12.26 -3.63 -4.06
C ILE A 111 11.51 -2.36 -4.48
N MET A 112 10.93 -1.65 -3.51
CA MET A 112 10.20 -0.42 -3.81
C MET A 112 11.10 0.65 -4.42
N GLN A 113 12.27 0.88 -3.82
CA GLN A 113 13.24 1.86 -4.33
C GLN A 113 13.74 1.49 -5.73
N MET A 114 14.03 0.21 -5.98
CA MET A 114 14.44 -0.28 -7.30
C MET A 114 13.32 -0.11 -8.32
N SER A 115 12.07 -0.40 -7.94
CA SER A 115 10.92 -0.23 -8.82
C SER A 115 10.75 1.22 -9.21
N LEU A 116 10.82 2.16 -8.26
CA LEU A 116 10.75 3.59 -8.54
C LEU A 116 11.91 4.04 -9.46
N PHE A 117 13.14 3.63 -9.15
CA PHE A 117 14.31 3.99 -9.95
C PHE A 117 14.26 3.47 -11.40
N LEU A 118 13.66 2.29 -11.63
CA LEU A 118 13.52 1.73 -12.98
C LEU A 118 12.38 2.35 -13.78
N LEU A 119 11.43 2.99 -13.11
CA LEU A 119 10.21 3.53 -13.71
C LEU A 119 10.32 5.05 -13.97
N GLU A 120 11.11 5.78 -13.19
CA GLU A 120 11.48 7.20 -13.43
C GLU A 120 12.32 7.37 -14.70
#